data_AF-A0A3P6HIN4-F1
#
_entry.id   AF-A0A3P6HIN4-F1
#
_cell.length_a   1.000
_cell.length_b   1.000
_cell.length_c   1.000
_cell.angle_alpha   90.00
_cell.angle_beta   90.00
_cell.angle_gamma   90.00
#
_symmetry.space_group_name_H-M   'P 1'
#
loop_
_entity.id
_entity.type
_entity.pdbx_description
1 polymer ?
#
loop_
_entity_poly.entity_id
_entity_poly.type
_entity_poly.pdbx_seq_one_letter_code
_entity_poly.pdbx_strand_id
1 'polypeptide(L)'
;MIFYIFSSSHSGTIACNVGLAVLEPSMIGEPADPFATPLEILPEWYFFPVFQILRTVPNKLLGVLFNGFSTGGIINRTLFGKC
;
A
#
# COMPACT_ATOMS: atom_id res chain seq x y z
N MET A 1 -21.85 -24.49 11.86
CA MET A 1 -21.09 -23.59 12.75
C MET A 1 -20.08 -22.72 11.99
N ILE A 2 -19.26 -23.28 11.08
CA ILE A 2 -18.25 -22.50 10.32
C ILE A 2 -18.85 -21.37 9.45
N PHE A 3 -20.00 -21.59 8.81
CA PHE A 3 -20.65 -20.59 7.94
C PHE A 3 -21.19 -19.36 8.68
N TYR A 4 -21.61 -19.51 9.94
CA TYR A 4 -22.05 -18.40 10.79
C TYR A 4 -20.87 -17.50 11.20
N ILE A 5 -19.69 -18.10 11.39
CA ILE A 5 -18.45 -17.39 11.71
C ILE A 5 -17.98 -16.54 10.52
N PHE A 6 -18.05 -17.08 9.29
CA PHE A 6 -17.69 -16.32 8.07
C PHE A 6 -18.64 -15.17 7.77
N SER A 7 -19.95 -15.34 8.00
CA SER A 7 -20.93 -14.26 7.83
C SER A 7 -20.72 -13.15 8.87
N SER A 8 -20.34 -13.50 10.10
CA SER A 8 -20.08 -12.55 11.18
C SER A 8 -18.80 -11.71 10.94
N SER A 9 -17.71 -12.30 10.44
CA SER A 9 -16.46 -11.56 10.18
C SER A 9 -16.58 -10.59 9.01
N HIS A 10 -17.38 -10.92 8.00
CA HIS A 10 -17.61 -10.04 6.85
C HIS A 10 -18.39 -8.80 7.25
N SER A 11 -19.49 -8.97 8.00
CA SER A 11 -20.27 -7.84 8.55
C SER A 11 -19.44 -6.98 9.51
N GLY A 12 -18.64 -7.60 10.39
CA GLY A 12 -17.77 -6.87 11.31
C GLY A 12 -16.72 -5.99 10.61
N THR A 13 -16.09 -6.51 9.56
CA THR A 13 -15.10 -5.74 8.77
C THR A 13 -15.77 -4.54 8.09
N ILE A 14 -16.96 -4.73 7.52
CA ILE A 14 -17.72 -3.65 6.87
C ILE A 14 -18.09 -2.56 7.90
N ALA A 15 -18.58 -2.96 9.07
CA ALA A 15 -18.95 -2.02 10.14
C ALA A 15 -17.75 -1.15 10.59
N CYS A 16 -16.57 -1.75 10.73
CA CYS A 16 -15.36 -1.00 11.09
C CYS A 16 -14.94 0.01 10.00
N ASN A 17 -14.98 -0.38 8.73
CA ASN A 17 -14.61 0.52 7.63
C ASN A 17 -15.60 1.70 7.50
N VAL A 18 -16.91 1.45 7.67
CA VAL A 18 -17.94 2.50 7.66
C VAL A 18 -17.78 3.42 8.87
N GLY A 19 -17.50 2.86 10.06
CA GLY A 19 -17.23 3.66 11.26
C GLY A 19 -16.04 4.60 11.07
N LEU A 20 -14.94 4.10 10.49
CA LEU A 20 -13.76 4.92 10.19
C LEU A 20 -14.07 6.01 9.16
N ALA A 21 -14.81 5.69 8.10
CA ALA A 21 -15.19 6.65 7.06
C ALA A 21 -16.08 7.81 7.56
N VAL A 22 -16.87 7.57 8.61
CA VAL A 22 -17.71 8.61 9.24
C VAL A 22 -16.91 9.47 10.23
N LEU A 23 -16.00 8.85 10.99
CA LEU A 23 -15.21 9.55 12.01
C LEU A 23 -14.08 10.39 11.40
N GLU A 24 -13.49 9.94 10.30
CA GLU A 24 -12.39 10.61 9.60
C GLU A 24 -12.76 10.75 8.12
N PRO A 25 -13.50 11.81 7.73
CA PRO A 25 -13.83 12.04 6.33
C PRO A 25 -12.57 12.36 5.52
N SER A 26 -12.47 11.83 4.30
CA SER A 26 -11.36 12.13 3.41
C SER A 26 -11.36 13.60 3.00
N MET A 27 -10.20 14.25 3.11
CA MET A 27 -10.03 15.64 2.68
C MET A 27 -9.78 15.68 1.17
N ILE A 28 -10.54 16.51 0.45
CA ILE A 28 -10.30 16.82 -0.96
C ILE A 28 -9.24 17.93 -0.99
N GLY A 29 -8.04 17.61 -1.49
CA GLY A 29 -6.90 18.54 -1.54
C GLY A 29 -7.03 19.60 -2.65
N GLU A 30 -6.16 20.62 -2.60
CA GLU A 30 -6.03 21.64 -3.64
C GLU A 30 -5.71 21.05 -5.03
N PRO A 31 -6.18 21.71 -6.11
CA PRO A 31 -5.82 21.32 -7.47
C PRO A 31 -4.30 21.34 -7.67
N ALA A 32 -3.80 20.43 -8.52
CA ALA A 32 -2.37 20.29 -8.73
C ALA A 32 -1.78 21.51 -9.47
N ASP A 33 -0.95 22.28 -8.79
CA ASP A 33 -0.20 23.40 -9.37
C ASP A 33 1.26 22.99 -9.66
N PRO A 34 1.74 23.06 -10.93
CA PRO A 34 3.09 22.61 -11.29
C PRO A 34 4.21 23.53 -10.77
N PHE A 35 3.88 24.73 -10.28
CA PHE A 35 4.85 25.70 -9.77
C PHE A 35 4.93 25.75 -8.23
N ALA A 36 4.07 25.02 -7.53
CA ALA A 36 4.04 24.97 -6.08
C ALA A 36 4.19 23.51 -5.61
N THR A 37 5.39 23.16 -5.14
CA THR A 37 5.61 21.85 -4.51
C THR A 37 5.17 21.91 -3.04
N PRO A 38 4.23 21.07 -2.58
CA PRO A 38 3.87 20.99 -1.17
C PRO A 38 5.09 20.58 -0.32
N LEU A 39 5.15 21.08 0.92
CA LEU A 39 6.33 20.96 1.80
C LEU A 39 6.66 19.50 2.19
N GLU A 40 5.67 18.61 2.18
CA GLU A 40 5.82 17.18 2.48
C GLU A 40 5.11 16.34 1.40
N ILE A 41 5.89 15.68 0.52
CA ILE A 41 5.34 14.72 -0.46
C ILE A 41 5.46 13.31 0.13
N LEU A 42 4.45 12.88 0.90
CA LEU A 42 4.39 11.51 1.40
C LEU A 42 3.42 10.69 0.55
N PRO A 43 3.87 9.53 0.04
CA PRO A 43 2.95 8.59 -0.58
C PRO A 43 2.14 7.87 0.50
N GLU A 44 1.18 7.04 0.09
CA GLU A 44 0.46 6.22 1.05
C GLU A 44 1.38 5.21 1.76
N TRP A 45 0.95 4.75 2.93
CA TRP A 45 1.77 3.92 3.83
C TRP A 45 2.30 2.63 3.19
N TYR A 46 1.54 2.04 2.26
CA TYR A 46 1.94 0.85 1.50
C TYR A 46 3.18 1.10 0.63
N PHE A 47 3.40 2.35 0.22
CA PHE A 47 4.50 2.77 -0.65
C PHE A 47 5.70 3.34 0.11
N PHE A 48 5.62 3.51 1.44
CA PHE A 48 6.76 3.88 2.27
C PHE A 48 8.01 3.03 2.03
N PRO A 49 7.95 1.67 1.97
CA PRO A 49 9.15 0.88 1.70
C PRO A 49 9.79 1.18 0.33
N VAL A 50 8.97 1.41 -0.70
CA VAL A 50 9.45 1.74 -2.06
C VAL A 50 10.07 3.14 -2.09
N PHE A 51 9.43 4.11 -1.45
CA PHE A 51 9.90 5.49 -1.36
C PHE A 51 11.26 5.59 -0.64
N GLN A 52 11.45 4.81 0.43
CA GLN A 52 12.69 4.78 1.18
C GLN A 52 13.84 4.17 0.36
N ILE A 53 13.57 3.13 -0.43
CA ILE A 53 14.55 2.54 -1.38
C ILE A 53 14.94 3.57 -2.45
N LEU A 54 13.97 4.33 -2.98
CA LEU A 54 14.21 5.35 -4.01
C LEU A 54 15.00 6.57 -3.50
N ARG A 55 14.90 6.92 -2.21
CA ARG A 55 15.70 7.98 -1.55
C ARG A 55 17.12 7.53 -1.21
N THR A 56 17.30 6.24 -0.91
CA THR A 56 18.58 5.69 -0.46
C THR A 56 19.49 5.29 -1.62
N VAL A 57 18.92 4.90 -2.77
CA VAL A 57 19.68 4.48 -3.95
C VAL A 57 19.79 5.62 -4.97
N PRO A 58 21.00 6.17 -5.24
CA PRO A 58 21.16 7.27 -6.19
C PRO A 58 20.93 6.84 -7.65
N ASN A 59 21.04 5.54 -7.95
CA ASN A 59 20.83 4.99 -9.29
C ASN A 59 19.36 4.54 -9.49
N LYS A 60 18.67 5.14 -10.46
CA LYS A 60 17.27 4.85 -10.79
C LYS A 60 17.04 3.39 -11.23
N LEU A 61 18.02 2.75 -11.88
CA LEU A 61 17.91 1.36 -12.34
C LEU A 61 17.92 0.37 -11.17
N LEU A 62 18.83 0.55 -10.21
CA LEU A 62 18.92 -0.33 -9.04
C LEU A 62 17.68 -0.22 -8.16
N GLY A 63 17.13 0.99 -7.99
CA GLY A 63 15.86 1.18 -7.26
C GLY A 63 14.70 0.39 -7.87
N VAL A 64 14.55 0.41 -9.20
CA VAL A 64 13.51 -0.38 -9.89
C VAL A 64 13.75 -1.88 -9.78
N LEU A 65 15.01 -2.33 -9.87
CA LEU A 65 15.36 -3.74 -9.71
C LEU A 65 15.06 -4.25 -8.29
N PHE A 66 15.29 -3.46 -7.25
CA PHE A 66 14.94 -3.84 -5.88
C PHE A 66 13.43 -3.99 -5.67
N ASN A 67 12.63 -3.08 -6.25
CA ASN A 67 11.18 -3.20 -6.22
C ASN A 67 10.70 -4.46 -6.95
N GLY A 68 11.28 -4.74 -8.12
CA GLY A 68 10.98 -5.95 -8.90
C GLY A 68 11.42 -7.25 -8.21
N PHE A 69 12.53 -7.22 -7.48
CA PHE A 69 13.05 -8.38 -6.75
C PHE A 69 12.12 -8.81 -5.61
N SER A 70 11.48 -7.86 -4.92
CA SER A 70 10.50 -8.19 -3.86
C SER A 70 9.34 -9.01 -4.43
N THR A 71 8.71 -8.53 -5.49
CA THR A 71 7.58 -9.24 -6.14
C THR A 71 8.05 -10.52 -6.83
N GLY A 72 9.20 -10.50 -7.49
CA GLY A 72 9.82 -11.66 -8.14
C GLY A 72 10.17 -12.78 -7.16
N GLY A 73 10.61 -12.44 -5.94
CA GLY A 73 10.88 -13.40 -4.87
C GLY A 73 9.60 -14.10 -4.36
N ILE A 74 8.47 -13.39 -4.30
CA ILE A 74 7.17 -13.96 -3.94
C ILE A 74 6.69 -14.93 -5.02
N ILE A 75 6.85 -14.56 -6.30
CA ILE A 75 6.50 -15.40 -7.45
C ILE A 75 7.37 -16.67 -7.45
N ASN A 76 8.69 -16.53 -7.27
CA ASN A 76 9.61 -17.66 -7.24
C ASN A 76 9.31 -18.63 -6.09
N ARG A 77 8.98 -18.11 -4.88
CA ARG A 77 8.55 -18.94 -3.75
C ARG A 77 7.28 -19.74 -4.08
N THR A 78 6.36 -19.17 -4.83
CA THR A 78 5.09 -19.82 -5.18
C THR A 78 5.28 -20.89 -6.26
N LEU A 79 6.25 -20.74 -7.15
CA LEU A 79 6.54 -21.66 -8.25
C LEU A 79 7.50 -22.80 -7.87
N PHE A 80 8.47 -22.58 -6.97
CA PHE A 80 9.50 -23.57 -6.60
C PHE A 80 9.38 -24.12 -5.16
N GLY A 81 8.46 -23.62 -4.34
CA GLY A 81 8.31 -24.01 -2.92
C GLY A 81 7.13 -24.94 -2.62
N LYS A 82 6.51 -25.54 -3.64
CA LYS A 82 5.45 -26.56 -3.50
C LYS A 82 5.90 -27.89 -4.12
N CYS A 83 6.95 -28.48 -3.55
CA CYS A 83 7.24 -29.92 -3.58
C CYS A 83 7.52 -30.36 -2.14
#